data_AF-A0A1A8PLG2-F1
#
_entry.id   AF-A0A1A8PLG2-F1
#
_cell.length_a   1.000
_cell.length_b   1.000
_cell.length_c   1.000
_cell.angle_alpha   90.00
_cell.angle_beta   90.00
_cell.angle_gamma   90.00
#
_symmetry.space_group_name_H-M   'P 1'
#
loop_
_entity.id
_entity.type
_entity.pdbx_description
1 polymer ?
#
loop_
_entity_poly.entity_id
_entity_poly.type
_entity_poly.pdbx_seq_one_letter_code
_entity_poly.pdbx_strand_id
1 'polypeptide(L)'
;SNYTETHYLEDGTVVTGLHNFTGNCYYHGEVEGHANSDVSLSICSGIKGFISLGGRAYMLEPCTSCSDGTHWIYSAEHLSFVSGTCGHDFNISHPAVFADSSPFKAFGSRHKRHLQSTTKYVELIIVADNREFQKQGKDMEKVKQRLAEIANYVDKFYRALNIRVALVGLEVWSDADKCPITQDP
;
A
#
# COMPACT_ATOMS: atom_id res chain seq x y z
N SER A 1 -8.78 3.14 13.50
CA SER A 1 -9.67 3.79 12.53
C SER A 1 -10.90 2.93 12.36
N ASN A 2 -12.10 3.52 12.37
CA ASN A 2 -13.35 2.79 12.14
C ASN A 2 -13.61 2.78 10.64
N TYR A 3 -13.38 1.65 9.99
CA TYR A 3 -13.73 1.41 8.58
C TYR A 3 -14.61 0.16 8.48
N THR A 4 -15.35 0.05 7.38
CA THR A 4 -16.19 -1.11 7.09
C THR A 4 -15.39 -2.20 6.40
N GLU A 5 -15.66 -3.46 6.74
CA GLU A 5 -15.10 -4.63 6.09
C GLU A 5 -16.22 -5.45 5.49
N THR A 6 -16.16 -5.71 4.19
CA THR A 6 -17.15 -6.51 3.46
C THR A 6 -16.51 -7.72 2.82
N HIS A 7 -17.13 -8.89 2.98
CA HIS A 7 -16.74 -10.13 2.32
C HIS A 7 -17.97 -10.97 1.98
N TYR A 8 -17.76 -12.04 1.21
CA TYR A 8 -18.83 -12.87 0.66
C TYR A 8 -18.67 -14.33 1.10
N LEU A 9 -19.78 -14.94 1.52
CA LEU A 9 -19.86 -16.38 1.77
C LEU A 9 -19.97 -17.17 0.45
N GLU A 10 -19.82 -18.50 0.52
CA GLU A 10 -19.89 -19.37 -0.67
C GLU A 10 -21.25 -19.32 -1.40
N ASP A 11 -22.31 -18.98 -0.68
CA ASP A 11 -23.66 -18.79 -1.23
C ASP A 11 -23.88 -17.39 -1.85
N GLY A 12 -22.85 -16.54 -1.85
CA GLY A 12 -22.90 -15.16 -2.31
C GLY A 12 -23.46 -14.16 -1.29
N THR A 13 -23.82 -14.61 -0.08
CA THR A 13 -24.32 -13.73 0.98
C THR A 13 -23.24 -12.73 1.40
N VAL A 14 -23.63 -11.46 1.46
CA VAL A 14 -22.75 -10.36 1.87
C VAL A 14 -22.66 -10.28 3.39
N VAL A 15 -21.44 -10.25 3.91
CA VAL A 15 -21.14 -10.04 5.32
C VAL A 15 -20.35 -8.75 5.47
N THR A 16 -20.99 -7.74 6.06
CA THR A 16 -20.36 -6.44 6.37
C THR A 16 -20.24 -6.28 7.88
N GLY A 17 -19.04 -5.97 8.34
CA GLY A 17 -18.73 -5.66 9.73
C GLY A 17 -17.98 -4.34 9.87
N LEU A 18 -17.88 -3.86 11.10
CA LEU A 18 -16.92 -2.83 11.46
C LEU A 18 -15.60 -3.51 11.84
N HIS A 19 -14.49 -2.86 11.50
CA HIS A 19 -13.18 -3.32 11.95
C HIS A 19 -13.11 -3.26 13.48
N ASN A 20 -13.00 -4.43 14.13
CA ASN A 20 -13.04 -4.59 15.58
C ASN A 20 -11.66 -4.43 16.26
N PHE A 21 -10.68 -3.83 15.59
CA PHE A 21 -9.33 -3.70 16.15
C PHE A 21 -9.18 -2.41 16.97
N THR A 22 -8.87 -2.57 18.26
CA THR A 22 -8.75 -1.49 19.25
C THR A 22 -7.34 -0.90 19.36
N GLY A 23 -6.34 -1.45 18.66
CA GLY A 23 -4.94 -0.99 18.70
C GLY A 23 -4.53 -0.17 17.48
N ASN A 24 -3.77 0.90 17.66
CA ASN A 24 -3.07 1.52 16.54
C ASN A 24 -1.79 0.72 16.25
N CYS A 25 -1.70 0.09 15.08
CA CYS A 25 -0.51 -0.66 14.66
C CYS A 25 0.15 -0.09 13.39
N TYR A 26 -0.31 1.06 12.90
CA TYR A 26 0.20 1.74 11.71
C TYR A 26 0.84 3.08 12.09
N TYR A 27 2.06 3.32 11.65
CA TYR A 27 2.89 4.44 12.09
C TYR A 27 3.57 5.12 10.91
N HIS A 28 3.61 6.45 10.98
CA HIS A 28 4.35 7.31 10.07
C HIS A 28 5.36 8.14 10.84
N GLY A 29 6.54 8.34 10.27
CA GLY A 29 7.58 9.13 10.90
C GLY A 29 8.71 9.50 9.96
N GLU A 30 9.81 9.90 10.57
CA GLU A 30 11.09 10.23 9.98
C GLU A 30 12.19 9.52 10.79
N VAL A 31 13.34 9.29 10.18
CA VAL A 31 14.51 8.70 10.84
C VAL A 31 15.20 9.76 11.68
N GLU A 32 15.47 9.44 12.95
CA GLU A 32 16.15 10.34 13.89
C GLU A 32 17.51 10.79 13.32
N GLY A 33 17.80 12.10 13.40
CA GLY A 33 19.04 12.68 12.89
C GLY A 33 19.11 12.86 11.37
N HIS A 34 18.08 12.44 10.61
CA HIS A 34 18.07 12.51 9.15
C HIS A 34 16.86 13.29 8.62
N ALA A 35 17.07 14.59 8.36
CA ALA A 35 16.09 15.42 7.67
C ALA A 35 15.78 14.88 6.26
N ASN A 36 14.54 15.07 5.81
CA ASN A 36 14.04 14.57 4.51
C ASN A 36 14.07 13.02 4.39
N SER A 37 13.91 12.32 5.51
CA SER A 37 13.66 10.89 5.54
C SER A 37 12.18 10.62 5.78
N ASP A 38 11.70 9.47 5.33
CA ASP A 38 10.29 9.10 5.43
C ASP A 38 10.15 7.65 5.84
N VAL A 39 9.28 7.40 6.81
CA VAL A 39 9.00 6.05 7.32
C VAL A 39 7.50 5.79 7.31
N SER A 40 7.12 4.60 6.86
CA SER A 40 5.77 4.05 7.04
C SER A 40 5.87 2.59 7.45
N LEU A 41 5.36 2.27 8.64
CA LEU A 41 5.48 0.95 9.25
C LEU A 41 4.12 0.43 9.71
N SER A 42 3.97 -0.88 9.62
CA SER A 42 2.95 -1.71 10.25
C SER A 42 3.62 -2.62 11.26
N ILE A 43 3.06 -2.74 12.45
CA ILE A 43 3.49 -3.70 13.49
C ILE A 43 2.38 -4.70 13.83
N CYS A 44 1.31 -4.78 13.02
CA CYS A 44 0.12 -5.55 13.34
C CYS A 44 0.39 -7.06 13.38
N SER A 45 1.33 -7.57 12.57
CA SER A 45 1.78 -8.96 12.59
C SER A 45 3.26 -9.01 12.20
N GLY A 46 4.12 -8.57 13.12
CA GLY A 46 5.53 -8.27 12.85
C GLY A 46 5.72 -6.94 12.14
N ILE A 47 6.97 -6.50 12.02
CA ILE A 47 7.32 -5.23 11.40
C ILE A 47 7.30 -5.37 9.88
N LYS A 48 6.49 -4.54 9.22
CA LYS A 48 6.49 -4.37 7.76
C LYS A 48 6.50 -2.91 7.41
N GLY A 49 7.06 -2.55 6.27
CA GLY A 49 6.98 -1.17 5.81
C GLY A 49 8.12 -0.74 4.92
N PHE A 50 8.30 0.57 4.80
CA PHE A 50 9.42 1.14 4.09
C PHE A 50 10.08 2.26 4.87
N ILE A 51 11.37 2.43 4.60
CA ILE A 51 12.21 3.53 5.08
C ILE A 51 12.84 4.18 3.85
N SER A 52 12.58 5.47 3.64
CA SER A 52 13.32 6.28 2.69
C SER A 52 14.39 7.11 3.42
N LEU A 53 15.64 6.91 3.01
CA LEU A 53 16.80 7.54 3.63
C LEU A 53 17.87 7.81 2.56
N GLY A 54 18.37 9.04 2.50
CA GLY A 54 19.47 9.40 1.59
C GLY A 54 19.17 9.18 0.11
N GLY A 55 17.91 9.40 -0.31
CA GLY A 55 17.46 9.20 -1.69
C GLY A 55 17.29 7.73 -2.10
N ARG A 56 17.48 6.80 -1.17
CA ARG A 56 17.22 5.37 -1.33
C ARG A 56 15.98 4.97 -0.54
N ALA A 57 15.41 3.84 -0.89
CA ALA A 57 14.32 3.26 -0.13
C ALA A 57 14.60 1.80 0.18
N TYR A 58 14.22 1.40 1.39
CA TYR A 58 14.40 0.08 1.94
C TYR A 58 13.02 -0.47 2.29
N MET A 59 12.77 -1.72 1.92
CA MET A 59 11.57 -2.45 2.29
C MET A 59 11.88 -3.35 3.48
N LEU A 60 10.92 -3.47 4.39
CA LEU A 60 10.97 -4.32 5.56
C LEU A 60 9.80 -5.28 5.52
N GLU A 61 10.06 -6.58 5.69
CA GLU A 61 9.01 -7.58 5.83
C GLU A 61 9.46 -8.76 6.71
N PRO A 62 8.53 -9.49 7.33
CA PRO A 62 8.84 -10.60 8.20
C PRO A 62 9.26 -11.78 7.32
N CYS A 63 10.34 -12.46 7.72
CA CYS A 63 10.74 -13.69 7.04
C CYS A 63 9.75 -14.81 7.37
N THR A 64 8.92 -15.20 6.41
CA THR A 64 7.91 -16.26 6.60
C THR A 64 8.50 -17.66 6.73
N SER A 65 9.75 -17.87 6.30
CA SER A 65 10.45 -19.16 6.32
C SER A 65 11.54 -19.28 7.39
N CYS A 66 11.74 -18.24 8.20
CA CYS A 66 12.75 -18.21 9.27
C CYS A 66 12.08 -18.47 10.63
N SER A 67 12.80 -19.08 11.57
CA SER A 67 12.37 -19.14 12.97
C SER A 67 12.71 -17.84 13.72
N ASP A 68 11.83 -17.45 14.64
CA ASP A 68 11.95 -16.33 15.60
C ASP A 68 12.18 -14.94 15.00
N GLY A 69 11.08 -14.25 14.67
CA GLY A 69 11.03 -12.78 14.60
C GLY A 69 11.99 -12.11 13.62
N THR A 70 12.58 -12.85 12.68
CA THR A 70 13.58 -12.34 11.73
C THR A 70 12.89 -11.54 10.62
N HIS A 71 13.49 -10.41 10.23
CA HIS A 71 12.99 -9.54 9.16
C HIS A 71 13.99 -9.44 8.02
N TRP A 72 13.48 -9.40 6.80
CA TRP A 72 14.26 -9.02 5.64
C TRP A 72 14.25 -7.51 5.48
N ILE A 73 15.43 -6.95 5.24
CA ILE A 73 15.61 -5.56 4.83
C ILE A 73 16.36 -5.58 3.51
N TYR A 74 15.78 -5.00 2.48
CA TYR A 74 16.39 -4.95 1.16
C TYR A 74 16.08 -3.64 0.45
N SER A 75 16.93 -3.27 -0.50
CA SER A 75 16.72 -2.08 -1.32
C SER A 75 15.47 -2.26 -2.19
N ALA A 76 14.61 -1.26 -2.20
CA ALA A 76 13.45 -1.22 -3.08
C ALA A 76 13.82 -1.21 -4.57
N GLU A 77 15.08 -0.89 -4.92
CA GLU A 77 15.61 -0.99 -6.29
C GLU A 77 15.68 -2.44 -6.78
N HIS A 78 15.72 -3.41 -5.87
CA HIS A 78 15.73 -4.83 -6.22
C HIS A 78 14.32 -5.40 -6.41
N LEU A 79 13.26 -4.60 -6.18
CA LEU A 79 11.89 -5.00 -6.50
C LEU A 79 11.70 -4.96 -8.02
N SER A 80 11.54 -6.13 -8.63
CA SER A 80 11.17 -6.24 -10.04
C SER A 80 9.69 -5.93 -10.20
N PHE A 81 9.38 -4.72 -10.67
CA PHE A 81 8.02 -4.40 -11.12
C PHE A 81 7.86 -4.87 -12.57
N VAL A 82 6.80 -5.62 -12.84
CA VAL A 82 6.42 -5.91 -14.23
C VAL A 82 5.95 -4.59 -14.83
N SER A 83 6.63 -4.13 -15.88
CA SER A 83 6.25 -2.92 -16.60
C SER A 83 4.83 -3.08 -17.16
N GLY A 84 3.90 -2.25 -16.72
CA GLY A 84 2.58 -2.13 -17.31
C GLY A 84 2.54 -1.01 -18.36
N THR A 85 1.76 -1.20 -19.41
CA THR A 85 1.43 -0.14 -20.38
C THR A 85 0.26 0.67 -19.82
N CYS A 86 0.51 1.91 -19.39
CA CYS A 86 -0.55 2.86 -19.08
C CYS A 86 -1.13 3.39 -20.40
N GLY A 87 -2.44 3.26 -20.63
CA GLY A 87 -3.14 3.62 -21.87
C GLY A 87 -3.25 5.13 -22.12
N HIS A 88 -2.15 5.86 -22.01
CA HIS A 88 -2.08 7.27 -22.36
C HIS A 88 -1.14 7.47 -23.56
N ASP A 89 -1.68 7.99 -24.66
CA ASP A 89 -1.05 8.24 -25.96
C ASP A 89 0.10 9.28 -25.96
N PHE A 90 0.90 9.35 -24.91
CA PHE A 90 2.23 9.94 -25.02
C PHE A 90 3.22 8.82 -25.29
N ASN A 91 3.70 8.80 -26.53
CA ASN A 91 4.93 8.11 -26.94
C ASN A 91 6.08 8.53 -26.01
N ILE A 92 6.23 7.86 -24.86
CA ILE A 92 7.49 7.74 -24.15
C ILE A 92 8.14 6.48 -24.70
N SER A 93 8.56 6.57 -25.95
CA SER A 93 9.46 5.63 -26.57
C SER A 93 10.85 5.81 -25.96
N HIS A 94 11.07 5.23 -24.77
CA HIS A 94 12.42 4.89 -24.34
C HIS A 94 12.45 3.59 -23.53
N PRO A 95 13.28 2.60 -23.94
CA PRO A 95 13.74 1.55 -23.05
C PRO A 95 14.79 2.17 -22.12
N ALA A 96 14.34 2.87 -21.08
CA ALA A 96 15.22 3.16 -19.97
C ALA A 96 15.09 1.97 -19.02
N VAL A 97 16.11 1.13 -19.00
CA VAL A 97 16.50 0.38 -17.82
C VAL A 97 16.18 1.27 -16.62
N PHE A 98 15.25 0.86 -15.74
CA PHE A 98 15.02 1.51 -14.45
C PHE A 98 16.24 1.29 -13.54
N ALA A 99 17.43 1.61 -14.03
CA ALA A 99 18.49 2.05 -13.18
C ALA A 99 18.08 3.44 -12.74
N ASP A 100 17.78 3.57 -11.45
CA ASP A 100 17.86 4.84 -10.73
C ASP A 100 16.58 5.68 -10.54
N SER A 101 15.38 5.16 -10.81
CA SER A 101 14.14 5.79 -10.32
C SER A 101 13.26 4.79 -9.55
N SER A 102 13.72 4.48 -8.34
CA SER A 102 12.86 3.91 -7.31
C SER A 102 11.55 4.72 -7.27
N PRO A 103 10.35 4.10 -7.29
CA PRO A 103 9.08 4.82 -7.11
C PRO A 103 9.08 5.61 -5.79
N PHE A 104 10.03 5.30 -4.90
CA PHE A 104 10.24 6.01 -3.68
C PHE A 104 11.02 7.34 -3.81
N LYS A 105 11.73 7.61 -4.91
CA LYS A 105 12.28 8.95 -5.20
C LYS A 105 11.16 9.99 -5.41
N ALA A 106 9.95 9.55 -5.77
CA ALA A 106 8.77 10.41 -5.87
C ALA A 106 8.24 10.88 -4.50
N PHE A 107 8.64 10.26 -3.37
CA PHE A 107 8.32 10.79 -2.04
C PHE A 107 9.09 12.09 -1.75
N GLY A 108 10.37 12.17 -2.16
CA GLY A 108 11.21 13.36 -1.93
C GLY A 108 11.15 14.45 -3.01
N SER A 109 10.74 14.11 -4.24
CA SER A 109 10.84 15.01 -5.41
C SER A 109 9.60 15.89 -5.65
N ARG A 110 8.43 15.55 -5.11
CA ARG A 110 7.20 16.36 -5.30
C ARG A 110 7.28 17.66 -4.52
N HIS A 111 7.91 18.64 -5.15
CA HIS A 111 7.96 20.02 -4.69
C HIS A 111 6.54 20.59 -4.60
N LYS A 112 6.27 21.27 -3.48
CA LYS A 112 5.11 22.15 -3.22
C LYS A 112 4.96 23.22 -4.31
N ARG A 113 4.54 22.86 -5.51
CA ARG A 113 4.09 23.86 -6.49
C ARG A 113 2.69 24.28 -6.09
N HIS A 114 2.65 25.40 -5.37
CA HIS A 114 1.45 26.10 -4.92
C HIS A 114 0.60 25.27 -3.94
N LEU A 115 0.98 25.31 -2.65
CA LEU A 115 0.12 24.83 -1.58
C LEU A 115 -1.21 25.57 -1.61
N GLN A 116 -2.30 24.84 -1.83
CA GLN A 116 -3.51 25.16 -1.09
C GLN A 116 -3.15 25.10 0.39
N SER A 117 -3.33 26.21 1.12
CA SER A 117 -2.96 26.36 2.52
C SER A 117 -3.66 25.36 3.46
N THR A 118 -4.64 24.62 2.95
CA THR A 118 -5.56 23.76 3.69
C THR A 118 -5.29 22.30 3.40
N THR A 119 -5.28 21.48 4.46
CA THR A 119 -5.26 20.02 4.32
C THR A 119 -6.54 19.54 3.62
N LYS A 120 -6.38 18.68 2.62
CA LYS A 120 -7.51 17.98 1.99
C LYS A 120 -7.64 16.58 2.54
N TYR A 121 -8.86 16.05 2.50
CA TYR A 121 -9.17 14.70 2.93
C TYR A 121 -9.73 13.92 1.75
N VAL A 122 -9.27 12.68 1.60
CA VAL A 122 -9.78 11.71 0.62
C VAL A 122 -10.22 10.48 1.38
N GLU A 123 -11.47 10.08 1.18
CA GLU A 123 -11.99 8.81 1.66
C GLU A 123 -11.60 7.71 0.66
N LEU A 124 -11.01 6.63 1.17
CA LEU A 124 -10.51 5.53 0.36
C LEU A 124 -11.32 4.27 0.66
N ILE A 125 -11.79 3.63 -0.41
CA ILE A 125 -12.31 2.26 -0.39
C ILE A 125 -11.37 1.42 -1.24
N ILE A 126 -10.96 0.26 -0.72
CA ILE A 126 -10.10 -0.69 -1.44
C ILE A 126 -10.85 -2.00 -1.62
N VAL A 127 -10.88 -2.49 -2.86
CA VAL A 127 -11.50 -3.77 -3.22
C VAL A 127 -10.41 -4.74 -3.67
N ALA A 128 -10.37 -5.93 -3.07
CA ALA A 128 -9.57 -7.05 -3.56
C ALA A 128 -10.42 -7.96 -4.45
N ASP A 129 -9.94 -8.16 -5.68
CA ASP A 129 -10.51 -9.14 -6.60
C ASP A 129 -10.35 -10.58 -6.05
N ASN A 130 -11.08 -11.53 -6.63
CA ASN A 130 -11.02 -12.92 -6.19
C ASN A 130 -9.59 -13.47 -6.36
N ARG A 131 -8.89 -13.07 -7.43
CA ARG A 131 -7.52 -13.50 -7.68
C ARG A 131 -6.57 -13.10 -6.54
N GLU A 132 -6.69 -11.91 -5.98
CA GLU A 132 -5.91 -11.49 -4.81
C GLU A 132 -6.27 -12.33 -3.58
N PHE A 133 -7.55 -12.65 -3.36
CA PHE A 133 -7.97 -13.55 -2.28
C PHE A 133 -7.34 -14.96 -2.44
N GLN A 134 -7.35 -15.51 -3.65
CA GLN A 134 -6.69 -16.80 -3.95
C GLN A 134 -5.18 -16.72 -3.70
N LYS A 135 -4.53 -15.63 -4.13
CA LYS A 135 -3.08 -15.42 -4.00
C LYS A 135 -2.64 -15.37 -2.54
N GLN A 136 -3.48 -14.83 -1.64
CA GLN A 136 -3.22 -14.84 -0.20
C GLN A 136 -3.58 -16.17 0.48
N GLY A 137 -3.83 -17.24 -0.29
CA GLY A 137 -4.15 -18.56 0.24
C GLY A 137 -5.58 -18.68 0.78
N LYS A 138 -6.52 -17.88 0.26
CA LYS A 138 -7.92 -17.80 0.72
C LYS A 138 -8.05 -17.40 2.19
N ASP A 139 -7.07 -16.66 2.70
CA ASP A 139 -7.03 -16.19 4.08
C ASP A 139 -7.54 -14.75 4.14
N MET A 140 -8.77 -14.60 4.65
CA MET A 140 -9.47 -13.32 4.72
C MET A 140 -8.70 -12.28 5.54
N GLU A 141 -8.12 -12.69 6.67
CA GLU A 141 -7.42 -11.77 7.57
C GLU A 141 -6.10 -11.30 6.96
N LYS A 142 -5.40 -12.17 6.21
CA LYS A 142 -4.21 -11.75 5.44
C LYS A 142 -4.54 -10.75 4.34
N VAL A 143 -5.64 -10.94 3.61
CA VAL A 143 -6.08 -9.98 2.59
C VAL A 143 -6.44 -8.65 3.25
N LYS A 144 -7.24 -8.68 4.32
CA LYS A 144 -7.62 -7.47 5.05
C LYS A 144 -6.41 -6.68 5.54
N GLN A 145 -5.47 -7.38 6.19
CA GLN A 145 -4.23 -6.78 6.66
C GLN A 145 -3.44 -6.17 5.51
N ARG A 146 -3.33 -6.85 4.38
CA ARG A 146 -2.60 -6.36 3.20
C ARG A 146 -3.22 -5.10 2.62
N LEU A 147 -4.55 -5.02 2.49
CA LEU A 147 -5.21 -3.81 2.00
C LEU A 147 -5.06 -2.64 2.97
N ALA A 148 -5.12 -2.89 4.28
CA ALA A 148 -4.84 -1.88 5.29
C ALA A 148 -3.37 -1.41 5.27
N GLU A 149 -2.41 -2.30 5.03
CA GLU A 149 -1.00 -1.95 4.78
C GLU A 149 -0.84 -1.05 3.53
N ILE A 150 -1.55 -1.36 2.45
CA ILE A 150 -1.57 -0.51 1.24
C ILE A 150 -2.12 0.89 1.57
N ALA A 151 -3.24 0.97 2.30
CA ALA A 151 -3.83 2.24 2.70
C ALA A 151 -2.86 3.09 3.53
N ASN A 152 -2.08 2.46 4.43
CA ASN A 152 -1.04 3.11 5.20
C ASN A 152 0.02 3.75 4.32
N TYR A 153 0.54 3.03 3.32
CA TYR A 153 1.52 3.58 2.37
C TYR A 153 0.93 4.71 1.52
N VAL A 154 -0.33 4.58 1.10
CA VAL A 154 -1.04 5.61 0.34
C VAL A 154 -1.17 6.90 1.15
N ASP A 155 -1.59 6.84 2.42
CA ASP A 155 -1.65 8.04 3.28
C ASP A 155 -0.26 8.69 3.43
N LYS A 156 0.82 7.90 3.65
CA LYS A 156 2.19 8.47 3.70
C LYS A 156 2.59 9.17 2.41
N PHE A 157 2.29 8.56 1.25
CA PHE A 157 2.64 9.12 -0.05
C PHE A 157 1.93 10.45 -0.34
N TYR A 158 0.67 10.58 0.06
CA TYR A 158 -0.14 11.78 -0.20
C TYR A 158 0.08 12.90 0.83
N ARG A 159 0.66 12.62 2.01
CA ARG A 159 1.01 13.64 3.00
C ARG A 159 1.95 14.72 2.48
N ALA A 160 2.87 14.38 1.58
CA ALA A 160 3.77 15.35 0.94
C ALA A 160 3.01 16.45 0.15
N LEU A 161 1.76 16.19 -0.24
CA LEU A 161 0.87 17.11 -0.94
C LEU A 161 -0.16 17.79 -0.03
N ASN A 162 -0.01 17.72 1.30
CA ASN A 162 -1.03 18.14 2.27
C ASN A 162 -2.40 17.44 2.08
N ILE A 163 -2.39 16.20 1.63
CA ILE A 163 -3.58 15.36 1.50
C ILE A 163 -3.51 14.26 2.55
N ARG A 164 -4.61 14.04 3.28
CA ARG A 164 -4.80 12.94 4.22
C ARG A 164 -5.75 11.94 3.60
N VAL A 165 -5.35 10.68 3.58
CA VAL A 165 -6.17 9.59 3.04
C VAL A 165 -6.72 8.79 4.20
N ALA A 166 -8.04 8.70 4.29
CA ALA A 166 -8.74 7.94 5.32
C ALA A 166 -9.33 6.68 4.69
N LEU A 167 -8.86 5.50 5.10
CA LEU A 167 -9.52 4.24 4.77
C LEU A 167 -10.90 4.23 5.45
N VAL A 168 -11.96 4.17 4.65
CA VAL A 168 -13.35 4.11 5.13
C VAL A 168 -14.00 2.76 4.86
N GLY A 169 -13.49 1.99 3.89
CA GLY A 169 -14.02 0.68 3.54
C GLY A 169 -13.00 -0.26 2.89
N LEU A 170 -13.18 -1.54 3.14
CA LEU A 170 -12.42 -2.63 2.57
C LEU A 170 -13.39 -3.72 2.10
N GLU A 171 -13.23 -4.20 0.88
CA GLU A 171 -14.06 -5.24 0.30
C GLU A 171 -13.21 -6.36 -0.29
N VAL A 172 -13.57 -7.61 -0.02
CA VAL A 172 -12.88 -8.79 -0.55
C VAL A 172 -13.89 -9.64 -1.31
N TRP A 173 -13.71 -9.81 -2.61
CA TRP A 173 -14.52 -10.68 -3.45
C TRP A 173 -14.12 -12.15 -3.26
N SER A 174 -14.42 -12.71 -2.09
CA SER A 174 -13.98 -14.06 -1.70
C SER A 174 -14.65 -15.20 -2.45
N ASP A 175 -15.87 -15.00 -2.96
CA ASP A 175 -16.63 -15.99 -3.71
C ASP A 175 -16.30 -15.96 -5.21
N ALA A 176 -16.47 -14.79 -5.86
CA ALA A 176 -16.21 -14.58 -7.28
C ALA A 176 -16.09 -13.08 -7.60
N ASP A 177 -15.45 -12.77 -8.74
CA ASP A 177 -15.34 -11.39 -9.21
C ASP A 177 -16.72 -10.79 -9.52
N LYS A 178 -16.97 -9.57 -9.04
CA LYS A 178 -18.26 -8.87 -9.21
C LYS A 178 -18.34 -8.05 -10.49
N CYS A 179 -17.23 -7.91 -11.21
CA CYS A 179 -17.19 -7.37 -12.55
C CYS A 179 -16.09 -8.05 -13.37
N PRO A 180 -16.14 -7.96 -14.71
CA PRO A 180 -15.06 -8.46 -15.56
C PRO A 180 -13.74 -7.73 -15.25
N ILE A 181 -12.71 -8.50 -14.86
CA ILE A 181 -11.36 -7.98 -14.66
C ILE A 181 -10.56 -8.14 -15.95
N THR A 182 -10.44 -7.08 -16.73
CA THR A 182 -9.60 -7.02 -17.94
C THR A 182 -8.23 -6.43 -17.62
N GLN A 183 -7.22 -6.77 -18.43
CA GLN A 183 -5.90 -6.11 -18.35
C GLN A 183 -5.85 -4.77 -19.09
N ASP A 184 -6.92 -4.41 -19.80
CA ASP A 184 -7.06 -3.12 -20.46
C ASP A 184 -7.42 -2.02 -19.43
N PRO A 185 -6.65 -0.91 -19.39
CA PRO A 185 -6.84 0.20 -18.45
C PRO A 185 -8.09 1.05 -18.72
#